data_AF-A0A423G4K8-F1
#
_entry.id   AF-A0A423G4K8-F1
#
_cell.length_a   1.000
_cell.length_b   1.000
_cell.length_c   1.000
_cell.angle_alpha   90.00
_cell.angle_beta   90.00
_cell.angle_gamma   90.00
#
_symmetry.space_group_name_H-M   'P 1'
#
loop_
_entity.id
_entity.type
_entity.pdbx_description
1 polymer ?
#
loop_
_entity_poly.entity_id
_entity_poly.type
_entity_poly.pdbx_seq_one_letter_code
_entity_poly.pdbx_strand_id
1 'polypeptide(L)'
;MATDYHHGVRVVEINEGTRPIRTVATAVVGMVCTAEDADPVAFPLNRPVLLTDVLTASGKAGVKGTLAKSLDAIADQASPVTVVVRVAEGQDAAETTTNVIGGVTAAGQYTGLKALLAAEAQLGVRPRILGVPGLDSLPVAAELVLTAQKLRGFAYASAWECNTVSEVIAYRENFGARELMTIWPDFVNWDTTLNADAPASAIARALGLRAKLDEQVGWHKTLSNVAVNGVSGLSRDIYWDLQNPATDAGLLNAADVTTLIRRDGFRFWGSRTCSDDPLFAFENYTRTAQVLADTMAEGQFWAVDKPMHPSLVRDIVEGINAKFRELVRLGYLIGGECWYDEAANDKDTLKAGKLYLDYDYTPVPPLENLGLRQRITDRYLVDFASRVNA
;
A
#
# COMPACT_ATOMS: atom_id res chain seq x y z
N MET A 1 20.80 35.99 23.47
CA MET A 1 21.48 37.06 22.74
C MET A 1 22.76 37.40 23.49
N ALA A 2 23.91 37.42 22.81
CA ALA A 2 25.19 37.75 23.45
C ALA A 2 25.19 39.22 23.91
N THR A 3 25.44 39.44 25.20
CA THR A 3 25.41 40.75 25.89
C THR A 3 26.73 41.52 25.83
N ASP A 4 27.73 41.01 25.10
CA ASP A 4 29.06 41.63 25.07
C ASP A 4 29.16 42.76 24.04
N TYR A 5 29.81 43.86 24.44
CA TYR A 5 30.12 45.01 23.61
C TYR A 5 30.89 44.56 22.34
N HIS A 6 30.36 44.90 21.17
CA HIS A 6 30.98 44.58 19.88
C HIS A 6 31.22 45.85 19.06
N HIS A 7 32.45 46.01 18.59
CA HIS A 7 32.84 47.03 17.61
C HIS A 7 33.16 46.33 16.29
N GLY A 8 32.22 46.31 15.34
CA GLY A 8 32.35 45.62 14.05
C GLY A 8 31.01 45.29 13.40
N VAL A 9 31.03 44.67 12.22
CA VAL A 9 29.83 44.17 11.51
C VAL A 9 29.66 42.69 11.83
N ARG A 10 28.48 42.31 12.32
CA ARG A 10 28.07 40.91 12.46
C ARG A 10 27.04 40.58 11.40
N VAL A 11 27.24 39.46 10.73
CA VAL A 11 26.19 38.81 9.96
C VAL A 11 25.64 37.71 10.85
N VAL A 12 24.35 37.79 11.17
CA VAL A 12 23.61 36.73 11.81
C VAL A 12 22.71 36.12 10.75
N GLU A 13 22.88 34.82 10.52
CA GLU A 13 21.99 34.09 9.63
C GLU A 13 20.66 33.87 10.35
N ILE A 14 19.63 34.59 9.90
CA ILE A 14 18.27 34.48 10.42
C ILE A 14 17.52 33.49 9.54
N ASN A 15 17.26 32.31 10.08
CA ASN A 15 16.54 31.23 9.39
C ASN A 15 15.07 31.20 9.83
N GLU A 16 14.26 32.12 9.30
CA GLU A 16 12.82 32.34 9.61
C GLU A 16 11.88 31.81 8.49
N GLY A 17 12.20 30.66 7.90
CA GLY A 17 11.37 30.03 6.88
C GLY A 17 10.51 28.88 7.42
N THR A 18 9.32 28.70 6.83
CA THR A 18 8.53 27.47 7.05
C THR A 18 9.31 26.27 6.51
N ARG A 19 9.43 25.23 7.35
CA ARG A 19 10.19 24.02 6.99
C ARG A 19 9.32 23.14 6.09
N PRO A 20 9.80 22.74 4.90
CA PRO A 20 9.00 21.90 4.01
C PRO A 20 8.88 20.49 4.57
N ILE A 21 7.65 19.97 4.62
CA ILE A 21 7.37 18.58 4.99
C ILE A 21 7.47 17.71 3.74
N ARG A 22 8.39 16.73 3.75
CA ARG A 22 8.53 15.76 2.67
C ARG A 22 7.54 14.62 2.88
N THR A 23 6.85 14.23 1.82
CA THR A 23 6.03 13.02 1.84
C THR A 23 6.94 11.80 1.96
N VAL A 24 6.58 10.86 2.81
CA VAL A 24 7.32 9.59 2.98
C VAL A 24 7.29 8.75 1.70
N ALA A 25 8.28 7.88 1.51
CA ALA A 25 8.27 6.95 0.38
C ALA A 25 7.11 5.95 0.52
N THR A 26 6.25 5.87 -0.50
CA THR A 26 5.04 5.03 -0.48
C THR A 26 5.19 3.74 -1.32
N ALA A 27 6.13 3.75 -2.27
CA ALA A 27 6.39 2.68 -3.25
C ALA A 27 7.53 1.72 -2.82
N VAL A 28 7.66 1.44 -1.52
CA VAL A 28 8.64 0.45 -1.02
C VAL A 28 7.95 -0.90 -0.82
N VAL A 29 8.35 -1.90 -1.59
CA VAL A 29 7.82 -3.26 -1.48
C VAL A 29 8.54 -4.00 -0.36
N GLY A 30 7.81 -4.80 0.41
CA GLY A 30 8.34 -5.74 1.39
C GLY A 30 7.78 -7.13 1.13
N MET A 31 8.63 -8.10 0.84
CA MET A 31 8.18 -9.47 0.61
C MET A 31 9.01 -10.51 1.35
N VAL A 32 8.35 -11.60 1.72
CA VAL A 32 8.97 -12.81 2.26
C VAL A 32 8.84 -13.92 1.24
N CYS A 33 9.91 -14.70 1.06
CA CYS A 33 9.97 -15.73 0.01
C CYS A 33 10.87 -16.90 0.42
N THR A 34 10.71 -18.04 -0.25
CA THR A 34 11.68 -19.15 -0.23
C THR A 34 12.53 -19.12 -1.51
N ALA A 35 13.78 -19.57 -1.39
CA ALA A 35 14.64 -19.90 -2.52
C ALA A 35 15.90 -20.62 -2.01
N GLU A 36 15.91 -21.95 -2.01
CA GLU A 36 17.04 -22.72 -1.48
C GLU A 36 18.34 -22.52 -2.28
N ASP A 37 18.23 -22.24 -3.59
CA ASP A 37 19.34 -22.10 -4.53
C ASP A 37 19.74 -20.63 -4.80
N ALA A 38 19.14 -19.67 -4.11
CA ALA A 38 19.58 -18.27 -4.17
C ALA A 38 20.97 -18.08 -3.54
N ASP A 39 21.75 -17.13 -4.07
CA ASP A 39 23.06 -16.76 -3.55
C ASP A 39 22.93 -16.38 -2.05
N PRO A 40 23.55 -17.14 -1.13
CA PRO A 40 23.37 -16.94 0.30
C PRO A 40 24.03 -15.67 0.83
N VAL A 41 24.97 -15.08 0.08
CA VAL A 41 25.58 -13.79 0.42
C VAL A 41 24.69 -12.64 -0.03
N ALA A 42 24.08 -12.75 -1.21
CA ALA A 42 23.15 -11.74 -1.71
C ALA A 42 21.80 -11.79 -0.95
N PHE A 43 21.32 -12.98 -0.62
CA PHE A 43 20.06 -13.22 0.07
C PHE A 43 20.27 -14.04 1.35
N PRO A 44 20.89 -13.50 2.40
CA PRO A 44 21.03 -14.21 3.67
C PRO A 44 19.66 -14.57 4.28
N LEU A 45 19.59 -15.73 4.93
CA LEU A 45 18.35 -16.19 5.58
C LEU A 45 17.95 -15.24 6.71
N ASN A 46 16.65 -14.95 6.80
CA ASN A 46 16.01 -14.16 7.86
C ASN A 46 16.63 -12.77 8.07
N ARG A 47 17.18 -12.18 7.01
CA ARG A 47 17.71 -10.81 7.02
C ARG A 47 17.09 -10.01 5.89
N PRO A 48 16.62 -8.79 6.16
CA PRO A 48 16.10 -7.93 5.11
C PRO A 48 17.23 -7.51 4.19
N VAL A 49 17.01 -7.62 2.88
CA VAL A 49 17.94 -7.19 1.84
C VAL A 49 17.27 -6.13 1.00
N LEU A 50 17.95 -5.01 0.80
CA LEU A 50 17.49 -3.92 -0.07
C LEU A 50 17.85 -4.22 -1.53
N LEU A 51 16.84 -4.28 -2.39
CA LEU A 51 16.99 -4.34 -3.84
C LEU A 51 16.63 -2.98 -4.44
N THR A 52 17.59 -2.37 -5.13
CA THR A 52 17.38 -1.12 -5.89
C THR A 52 17.02 -1.38 -7.34
N ASP A 53 17.27 -2.59 -7.84
CA ASP A 53 16.84 -3.07 -9.14
C ASP A 53 16.46 -4.54 -9.03
N VAL A 54 15.17 -4.83 -9.15
CA VAL A 54 14.62 -6.18 -9.01
C VAL A 54 15.06 -7.11 -10.14
N LEU A 55 15.29 -6.58 -11.33
CA LEU A 55 15.66 -7.39 -12.50
C LEU A 55 17.12 -7.84 -12.42
N THR A 56 18.03 -6.95 -12.04
CA THR A 56 19.43 -7.34 -11.80
C THR A 56 19.54 -8.31 -10.63
N ALA A 57 18.72 -8.14 -9.58
CA ALA A 57 18.70 -9.01 -8.43
C ALA A 57 18.20 -10.43 -8.73
N SER A 58 17.32 -10.61 -9.73
CA SER A 58 16.78 -11.93 -10.11
C SER A 58 17.87 -12.88 -10.61
N GLY A 59 18.97 -12.37 -11.17
CA GLY A 59 20.13 -13.18 -11.58
C GLY A 59 20.82 -13.92 -10.42
N LYS A 60 20.56 -13.54 -9.17
CA LYS A 60 21.07 -14.20 -7.95
C LYS A 60 19.98 -14.89 -7.12
N ALA A 61 18.74 -14.85 -7.58
CA ALA A 61 17.58 -15.35 -6.87
C ALA A 61 17.40 -16.88 -6.93
N GLY A 62 18.21 -17.56 -7.76
CA GLY A 62 18.00 -18.98 -8.05
C GLY A 62 16.80 -19.19 -8.97
N VAL A 63 16.36 -20.44 -9.11
CA VAL A 63 15.17 -20.83 -9.89
C VAL A 63 14.14 -21.57 -9.05
N LYS A 64 14.50 -22.00 -7.83
CA LYS A 64 13.59 -22.71 -6.92
C LYS A 64 12.89 -21.76 -5.96
N GLY A 65 11.80 -22.24 -5.37
CA GLY A 65 10.97 -21.46 -4.46
C GLY A 65 10.21 -20.33 -5.17
N THR A 66 9.90 -19.28 -4.43
CA THR A 66 9.04 -18.17 -4.90
C THR A 66 9.79 -16.89 -5.24
N LEU A 67 11.06 -16.73 -4.81
CA LEU A 67 11.81 -15.47 -4.95
C LEU A 67 11.93 -15.00 -6.40
N ALA A 68 12.52 -15.81 -7.29
CA ALA A 68 12.82 -15.40 -8.66
C ALA A 68 11.55 -15.04 -9.45
N LYS A 69 10.51 -15.89 -9.34
CA LYS A 69 9.20 -15.67 -9.96
C LYS A 69 8.51 -14.41 -9.44
N SER A 70 8.62 -14.12 -8.15
CA SER A 70 8.03 -12.91 -7.57
C SER A 70 8.75 -11.66 -8.05
N LEU A 71 10.09 -11.67 -8.12
CA LEU A 71 10.87 -10.54 -8.62
C LEU A 71 10.57 -10.26 -10.09
N ASP A 72 10.46 -11.30 -10.92
CA ASP A 72 10.10 -11.18 -12.34
C ASP A 72 8.69 -10.59 -12.52
N ALA A 73 7.71 -11.08 -11.77
CA ALA A 73 6.34 -10.56 -11.80
C ALA A 73 6.23 -9.10 -11.31
N ILE A 74 7.08 -8.68 -10.36
CA ILE A 74 7.20 -7.27 -9.95
C ILE A 74 7.81 -6.46 -11.10
N ALA A 75 8.93 -6.94 -11.67
CA ALA A 75 9.67 -6.29 -12.76
C ALA A 75 8.81 -6.06 -14.01
N ASP A 76 7.86 -6.96 -14.32
CA ASP A 76 6.87 -6.82 -15.39
C ASP A 76 6.05 -5.52 -15.28
N GLN A 77 5.83 -5.04 -14.04
CA GLN A 77 5.04 -3.84 -13.77
C GLN A 77 5.93 -2.60 -13.61
N ALA A 78 6.96 -2.70 -12.76
CA ALA A 78 7.90 -1.63 -12.42
C ALA A 78 9.18 -2.19 -11.75
N SER A 79 10.20 -1.34 -11.55
CA SER A 79 11.40 -1.70 -10.76
C SER A 79 11.45 -0.88 -9.46
N PRO A 80 10.56 -1.14 -8.48
CA PRO A 80 10.53 -0.40 -7.23
C PRO A 80 11.62 -0.86 -6.27
N VAL A 81 11.94 0.01 -5.31
CA VAL A 81 12.76 -0.36 -4.16
C VAL A 81 12.06 -1.50 -3.40
N THR A 82 12.72 -2.64 -3.28
CA THR A 82 12.13 -3.85 -2.73
C THR A 82 12.99 -4.40 -1.59
N VAL A 83 12.38 -4.58 -0.43
CA VAL A 83 12.97 -5.28 0.70
C VAL A 83 12.55 -6.75 0.65
N VAL A 84 13.53 -7.63 0.53
CA VAL A 84 13.31 -9.08 0.48
C VAL A 84 13.83 -9.71 1.76
N VAL A 85 13.02 -10.59 2.35
CA VAL A 85 13.46 -11.50 3.41
C VAL A 85 13.34 -12.93 2.90
N ARG A 86 14.48 -13.58 2.69
CA ARG A 86 14.52 -15.00 2.33
C ARG A 86 14.40 -15.86 3.59
N VAL A 87 13.48 -16.82 3.58
CA VAL A 87 13.35 -17.84 4.63
C VAL A 87 13.73 -19.22 4.09
N ALA A 88 14.07 -20.13 5.01
CA ALA A 88 14.33 -21.51 4.65
C ALA A 88 13.00 -22.21 4.30
N GLU A 89 13.01 -22.99 3.22
CA GLU A 89 11.94 -23.93 2.94
C GLU A 89 12.00 -25.06 3.98
N GLY A 90 10.84 -25.40 4.55
CA GLY A 90 10.72 -26.48 5.52
C GLY A 90 10.67 -27.85 4.84
N GLN A 91 10.73 -28.92 5.63
CA GLN A 91 10.54 -30.29 5.15
C GLN A 91 9.12 -30.52 4.62
N ASP A 92 8.15 -29.74 5.12
CA ASP A 92 6.76 -29.73 4.68
C ASP A 92 6.18 -28.30 4.63
N ALA A 93 4.93 -28.20 4.19
CA ALA A 93 4.22 -26.93 4.06
C ALA A 93 3.97 -26.25 5.43
N ALA A 94 3.84 -27.01 6.52
CA ALA A 94 3.59 -26.48 7.85
C ALA A 94 4.85 -25.86 8.45
N GLU A 95 6.00 -26.51 8.29
CA GLU A 95 7.31 -25.97 8.66
C GLU A 95 7.65 -24.74 7.80
N THR A 96 7.36 -24.76 6.50
CA THR A 96 7.53 -23.59 5.63
C THR A 96 6.66 -22.42 6.09
N THR A 97 5.38 -22.67 6.39
CA THR A 97 4.45 -21.67 6.97
C THR A 97 5.02 -21.08 8.27
N THR A 98 5.57 -21.93 9.14
CA THR A 98 6.20 -21.50 10.41
C THR A 98 7.41 -20.59 10.15
N ASN A 99 8.26 -20.94 9.19
CA ASN A 99 9.43 -20.16 8.83
C ASN A 99 9.06 -18.80 8.22
N VAL A 100 8.00 -18.76 7.40
CA VAL A 100 7.48 -17.51 6.79
C VAL A 100 6.89 -16.57 7.84
N ILE A 101 6.06 -17.07 8.76
CA ILE A 101 5.53 -16.30 9.89
C ILE A 101 6.69 -15.75 10.73
N GLY A 102 7.62 -16.64 11.07
CA GLY A 102 8.82 -16.29 11.82
C GLY A 102 8.55 -15.85 13.26
N GLY A 103 9.60 -15.35 13.89
CA GLY A 103 9.66 -15.12 15.32
C GLY A 103 10.78 -14.18 15.72
N VAL A 104 11.15 -14.28 16.98
CA VAL A 104 12.33 -13.62 17.53
C VAL A 104 13.24 -14.72 18.06
N THR A 105 14.46 -14.78 17.57
CA THR A 105 15.47 -15.72 18.08
C THR A 105 15.90 -15.34 19.49
N ALA A 106 16.55 -16.25 20.22
CA ALA A 106 17.10 -15.95 21.56
C ALA A 106 18.13 -14.81 21.53
N ALA A 107 18.78 -14.57 20.38
CA ALA A 107 19.70 -13.45 20.17
C ALA A 107 19.00 -12.12 19.81
N GLY A 108 17.66 -12.09 19.81
CA GLY A 108 16.86 -10.91 19.49
C GLY A 108 16.66 -10.64 18.00
N GLN A 109 17.19 -11.49 17.10
CA GLN A 109 16.98 -11.33 15.65
C GLN A 109 15.54 -11.67 15.27
N TYR A 110 14.87 -10.78 14.54
CA TYR A 110 13.60 -11.04 13.89
C TYR A 110 13.76 -11.93 12.65
N THR A 111 12.84 -12.88 12.47
CA THR A 111 12.81 -13.84 11.35
C THR A 111 11.48 -13.77 10.59
N GLY A 112 11.43 -14.32 9.38
CA GLY A 112 10.22 -14.31 8.55
C GLY A 112 9.62 -12.91 8.35
N LEU A 113 8.29 -12.80 8.43
CA LEU A 113 7.56 -11.54 8.31
C LEU A 113 8.03 -10.47 9.30
N LYS A 114 8.39 -10.88 10.53
CA LYS A 114 8.85 -9.95 11.57
C LYS A 114 10.18 -9.28 11.21
N ALA A 115 10.98 -9.88 10.33
CA ALA A 115 12.23 -9.28 9.87
C ALA A 115 12.00 -8.01 9.03
N LEU A 116 10.83 -7.86 8.40
CA LEU A 116 10.46 -6.62 7.69
C LEU A 116 10.38 -5.41 8.63
N LEU A 117 10.09 -5.62 9.92
CA LEU A 117 10.07 -4.56 10.93
C LEU A 117 11.47 -3.96 11.17
N ALA A 118 12.54 -4.71 10.89
CA ALA A 118 13.90 -4.24 11.05
C ALA A 118 14.43 -3.46 9.83
N ALA A 119 13.68 -3.42 8.72
CA ALA A 119 14.15 -2.86 7.45
C ALA A 119 14.51 -1.37 7.57
N GLU A 120 13.72 -0.57 8.28
CA GLU A 120 13.98 0.85 8.43
C GLU A 120 15.28 1.12 9.19
N ALA A 121 15.50 0.40 10.29
CA ALA A 121 16.71 0.55 11.10
C ALA A 121 17.98 0.01 10.41
N GLN A 122 17.86 -1.07 9.64
CA GLN A 122 19.02 -1.73 9.01
C GLN A 122 19.35 -1.18 7.62
N LEU A 123 18.32 -0.79 6.85
CA LEU A 123 18.43 -0.44 5.43
C LEU A 123 18.02 1.01 5.15
N GLY A 124 17.46 1.73 6.11
CA GLY A 124 17.01 3.10 5.95
C GLY A 124 15.70 3.25 5.16
N VAL A 125 14.99 2.16 4.87
CA VAL A 125 13.72 2.18 4.15
C VAL A 125 12.64 1.39 4.90
N ARG A 126 11.43 1.93 4.96
CA ARG A 126 10.27 1.25 5.54
C ARG A 126 9.37 0.67 4.43
N PRO A 127 9.17 -0.65 4.38
CA PRO A 127 8.23 -1.27 3.45
C PRO A 127 6.78 -0.83 3.71
N ARG A 128 6.06 -0.50 2.63
CA ARG A 128 4.67 0.01 2.64
C ARG A 128 3.70 -0.83 1.82
N ILE A 129 4.23 -1.69 0.95
CA ILE A 129 3.48 -2.58 0.06
C ILE A 129 3.96 -3.98 0.39
N LEU A 130 3.13 -4.78 1.06
CA LEU A 130 3.53 -6.04 1.67
C LEU A 130 2.84 -7.23 1.01
N GLY A 131 3.56 -8.34 0.86
CA GLY A 131 2.99 -9.59 0.39
C GLY A 131 3.91 -10.77 0.60
N VAL A 132 3.36 -11.97 0.52
CA VAL A 132 4.11 -13.23 0.58
C VAL A 132 3.70 -14.09 -0.63
N PRO A 133 4.12 -13.72 -1.85
CA PRO A 133 3.56 -14.32 -3.05
C PRO A 133 3.79 -15.84 -3.11
N GLY A 134 2.70 -16.61 -3.18
CA GLY A 134 2.75 -18.06 -3.31
C GLY A 134 3.08 -18.81 -2.01
N LEU A 135 3.04 -18.14 -0.84
CA LEU A 135 3.21 -18.77 0.49
C LEU A 135 2.27 -18.13 1.54
N ASP A 136 1.19 -17.52 1.10
CA ASP A 136 0.25 -16.69 1.85
C ASP A 136 -0.95 -17.48 2.38
N SER A 137 -0.65 -18.63 3.01
CA SER A 137 -1.64 -19.43 3.74
C SER A 137 -2.38 -18.60 4.80
N LEU A 138 -3.57 -19.04 5.22
CA LEU A 138 -4.39 -18.30 6.20
C LEU A 138 -3.60 -17.84 7.45
N PRO A 139 -2.76 -18.68 8.09
CA PRO A 139 -1.91 -18.23 9.21
C PRO A 139 -0.87 -17.18 8.81
N VAL A 140 -0.30 -17.25 7.60
CA VAL A 140 0.65 -16.25 7.09
C VAL A 140 -0.07 -14.94 6.80
N ALA A 141 -1.25 -14.97 6.18
CA ALA A 141 -2.06 -13.78 5.92
C ALA A 141 -2.45 -13.09 7.24
N ALA A 142 -2.80 -13.84 8.27
CA ALA A 142 -3.07 -13.29 9.60
C ALA A 142 -1.85 -12.57 10.22
N GLU A 143 -0.65 -13.15 10.15
CA GLU A 143 0.58 -12.47 10.62
C GLU A 143 0.98 -11.29 9.71
N LEU A 144 0.71 -11.38 8.41
CA LEU A 144 0.96 -10.31 7.44
C LEU A 144 0.14 -9.07 7.79
N VAL A 145 -1.12 -9.23 8.21
CA VAL A 145 -1.96 -8.14 8.74
C VAL A 145 -1.30 -7.44 9.93
N LEU A 146 -0.83 -8.21 10.92
CA LEU A 146 -0.16 -7.65 12.10
C LEU A 146 1.11 -6.88 11.72
N THR A 147 1.84 -7.39 10.74
CA THR A 147 3.05 -6.75 10.21
C THR A 147 2.70 -5.45 9.48
N ALA A 148 1.63 -5.46 8.67
CA ALA A 148 1.13 -4.29 7.95
C ALA A 148 0.70 -3.17 8.90
N GLN A 149 -0.01 -3.51 9.98
CA GLN A 149 -0.41 -2.55 11.02
C GLN A 149 0.81 -1.89 11.69
N LYS A 150 1.81 -2.68 12.10
CA LYS A 150 3.03 -2.17 12.74
C LYS A 150 3.86 -1.29 11.81
N LEU A 151 3.94 -1.65 10.53
CA LEU A 151 4.66 -0.87 9.53
C LEU A 151 3.85 0.31 9.00
N ARG A 152 2.56 0.45 9.36
CA ARG A 152 1.62 1.33 8.65
C ARG A 152 1.75 1.15 7.13
N GLY A 153 1.74 -0.11 6.70
CA GLY A 153 1.77 -0.52 5.31
C GLY A 153 0.46 -1.19 4.90
N PHE A 154 0.39 -1.59 3.64
CA PHE A 154 -0.77 -2.25 3.06
C PHE A 154 -0.37 -3.61 2.50
N ALA A 155 -1.13 -4.65 2.84
CA ALA A 155 -0.86 -6.03 2.51
C ALA A 155 -1.82 -6.55 1.42
N TYR A 156 -1.28 -7.33 0.51
CA TYR A 156 -2.06 -8.13 -0.44
C TYR A 156 -1.85 -9.61 -0.12
N ALA A 157 -2.95 -10.35 -0.01
CA ALA A 157 -2.93 -11.79 0.20
C ALA A 157 -3.93 -12.46 -0.75
N SER A 158 -3.60 -13.66 -1.20
CA SER A 158 -4.46 -14.49 -2.01
C SER A 158 -5.44 -15.23 -1.10
N ALA A 159 -6.62 -15.53 -1.62
CA ALA A 159 -7.49 -16.52 -0.98
C ALA A 159 -6.90 -17.92 -1.16
N TRP A 160 -5.93 -18.26 -0.28
CA TRP A 160 -5.09 -19.45 -0.38
C TRP A 160 -5.91 -20.74 -0.50
N GLU A 161 -5.51 -21.61 -1.43
CA GLU A 161 -6.13 -22.93 -1.70
C GLU A 161 -7.65 -22.90 -1.98
N CYS A 162 -8.24 -21.72 -2.22
CA CYS A 162 -9.66 -21.61 -2.54
C CYS A 162 -9.90 -21.87 -4.03
N ASN A 163 -10.89 -22.70 -4.34
CA ASN A 163 -11.24 -23.14 -5.70
C ASN A 163 -12.57 -22.56 -6.18
N THR A 164 -13.45 -22.17 -5.26
CA THR A 164 -14.80 -21.67 -5.58
C THR A 164 -15.05 -20.29 -4.99
N VAL A 165 -15.96 -19.52 -5.59
CA VAL A 165 -16.38 -18.21 -5.08
C VAL A 165 -16.84 -18.29 -3.62
N SER A 166 -17.59 -19.32 -3.26
CA SER A 166 -18.08 -19.51 -1.89
C SER A 166 -16.96 -19.73 -0.86
N GLU A 167 -15.94 -20.53 -1.21
CA GLU A 167 -14.75 -20.74 -0.36
C GLU A 167 -13.98 -19.43 -0.15
N VAL A 168 -13.86 -18.63 -1.20
CA VAL A 168 -13.18 -17.33 -1.16
C VAL A 168 -13.92 -16.33 -0.26
N ILE A 169 -15.25 -16.28 -0.35
CA ILE A 169 -16.09 -15.45 0.52
C ILE A 169 -15.89 -15.88 1.99
N ALA A 170 -15.95 -17.19 2.28
CA ALA A 170 -15.71 -17.71 3.61
C ALA A 170 -14.26 -17.44 4.10
N TYR A 171 -13.27 -17.51 3.22
CA TYR A 171 -11.88 -17.16 3.53
C TYR A 171 -11.78 -15.69 3.97
N ARG A 172 -12.44 -14.79 3.24
CA ARG A 172 -12.46 -13.35 3.53
C ARG A 172 -13.11 -13.01 4.88
N GLU A 173 -14.07 -13.79 5.36
CA GLU A 173 -14.69 -13.59 6.68
C GLU A 173 -13.71 -13.75 7.87
N ASN A 174 -12.54 -14.37 7.66
CA ASN A 174 -11.52 -14.49 8.71
C ASN A 174 -10.82 -13.16 9.06
N PHE A 175 -11.07 -12.09 8.31
CA PHE A 175 -10.36 -10.81 8.45
C PHE A 175 -11.31 -9.64 8.70
N GLY A 176 -10.95 -8.81 9.67
CA GLY A 176 -11.53 -7.49 9.94
C GLY A 176 -10.41 -6.45 10.04
N ALA A 177 -9.63 -6.29 8.96
CA ALA A 177 -8.44 -5.46 8.93
C ALA A 177 -8.39 -4.60 7.67
N ARG A 178 -8.36 -3.28 7.89
CA ARG A 178 -8.30 -2.27 6.82
C ARG A 178 -6.99 -2.26 6.05
N GLU A 179 -5.94 -2.89 6.58
CA GLU A 179 -4.61 -3.01 5.95
C GLU A 179 -4.48 -4.16 4.96
N LEU A 180 -5.53 -4.99 4.80
CA LEU A 180 -5.50 -6.17 3.93
C LEU A 180 -6.41 -5.99 2.72
N MET A 181 -5.96 -6.48 1.57
CA MET A 181 -6.81 -6.77 0.42
C MET A 181 -6.64 -8.23 0.02
N THR A 182 -7.74 -8.97 0.07
CA THR A 182 -7.81 -10.34 -0.42
C THR A 182 -8.02 -10.34 -1.94
N ILE A 183 -7.20 -11.09 -2.67
CA ILE A 183 -7.23 -11.20 -4.13
C ILE A 183 -7.50 -12.65 -4.55
N TRP A 184 -8.40 -12.85 -5.51
CA TRP A 184 -8.63 -14.15 -6.12
C TRP A 184 -9.28 -14.03 -7.52
N PRO A 185 -8.89 -14.82 -8.53
CA PRO A 185 -7.94 -15.94 -8.51
C PRO A 185 -6.51 -15.45 -8.80
N ASP A 186 -5.67 -16.30 -9.41
CA ASP A 186 -4.35 -15.95 -9.91
C ASP A 186 -4.35 -15.69 -11.42
N PHE A 187 -3.24 -15.17 -11.93
CA PHE A 187 -3.00 -15.09 -13.37
C PHE A 187 -2.33 -16.37 -13.90
N VAL A 188 -2.19 -16.44 -15.21
CA VAL A 188 -1.37 -17.41 -15.92
C VAL A 188 -0.35 -16.65 -16.76
N ASN A 189 0.90 -17.13 -16.80
CA ASN A 189 1.92 -16.66 -17.73
C ASN A 189 2.77 -17.84 -18.24
N TRP A 190 3.56 -17.60 -19.28
CA TRP A 190 4.51 -18.57 -19.80
C TRP A 190 5.74 -18.67 -18.88
N ASP A 191 5.95 -19.82 -18.26
CA ASP A 191 7.15 -20.11 -17.47
C ASP A 191 8.26 -20.61 -18.42
N THR A 192 9.32 -19.81 -18.57
CA THR A 192 10.46 -20.11 -19.45
C THR A 192 11.34 -21.25 -18.94
N THR A 193 11.25 -21.61 -17.66
CA THR A 193 11.95 -22.77 -17.08
C THR A 193 11.19 -24.04 -17.39
N LEU A 194 9.85 -24.02 -17.24
CA LEU A 194 8.99 -25.17 -17.54
C LEU A 194 8.66 -25.31 -19.03
N ASN A 195 8.83 -24.25 -19.83
CA ASN A 195 8.36 -24.14 -21.21
C ASN A 195 6.87 -24.47 -21.35
N ALA A 196 6.06 -23.94 -20.43
CA ALA A 196 4.63 -24.15 -20.39
C ALA A 196 3.95 -22.97 -19.68
N ASP A 197 2.64 -22.82 -19.90
CA ASP A 197 1.82 -21.93 -19.08
C ASP A 197 1.78 -22.43 -17.63
N ALA A 198 2.05 -21.53 -16.69
CA ALA A 198 2.06 -21.81 -15.25
C ALA A 198 1.27 -20.74 -14.48
N PRO A 199 0.77 -21.07 -13.27
CA PRO A 199 0.18 -20.09 -12.38
C PRO A 199 1.16 -18.95 -12.06
N ALA A 200 0.70 -17.72 -12.23
CA ALA A 200 1.43 -16.50 -11.94
C ALA A 200 0.76 -15.77 -10.79
N SER A 201 1.49 -15.57 -9.69
CA SER A 201 0.94 -14.97 -8.47
C SER A 201 0.37 -13.57 -8.74
N ALA A 202 -0.92 -13.41 -8.51
CA ALA A 202 -1.59 -12.13 -8.54
C ALA A 202 -1.03 -11.19 -7.46
N ILE A 203 -0.55 -11.73 -6.34
CA ILE A 203 0.05 -10.97 -5.26
C ILE A 203 1.34 -10.30 -5.70
N ALA A 204 2.29 -11.05 -6.30
CA ALA A 204 3.52 -10.45 -6.80
C ALA A 204 3.26 -9.33 -7.81
N ARG A 205 2.29 -9.53 -8.71
CA ARG A 205 1.87 -8.50 -9.68
C ARG A 205 1.18 -7.30 -9.01
N ALA A 206 0.39 -7.53 -7.96
CA ALA A 206 -0.21 -6.47 -7.17
C ALA A 206 0.87 -5.62 -6.48
N LEU A 207 1.93 -6.23 -5.92
CA LEU A 207 3.05 -5.50 -5.31
C LEU A 207 3.73 -4.56 -6.31
N GLY A 208 4.12 -5.08 -7.48
CA GLY A 208 4.76 -4.28 -8.53
C GLY A 208 3.85 -3.20 -9.10
N LEU A 209 2.59 -3.55 -9.37
CA LEU A 209 1.63 -2.60 -9.94
C LEU A 209 1.26 -1.49 -8.95
N ARG A 210 1.14 -1.82 -7.66
CA ARG A 210 0.89 -0.83 -6.61
C ARG A 210 2.05 0.17 -6.52
N ALA A 211 3.28 -0.32 -6.58
CA ALA A 211 4.46 0.55 -6.56
C ALA A 211 4.52 1.46 -7.80
N LYS A 212 4.24 0.90 -8.99
CA LYS A 212 4.09 1.67 -10.23
C LYS A 212 3.06 2.79 -10.10
N LEU A 213 1.88 2.48 -9.56
CA LEU A 213 0.81 3.44 -9.40
C LEU A 213 1.20 4.56 -8.45
N ASP A 214 1.85 4.23 -7.34
CA ASP A 214 2.33 5.21 -6.37
C ASP A 214 3.33 6.22 -6.97
N GLU A 215 4.20 5.76 -7.86
CA GLU A 215 5.18 6.62 -8.55
C GLU A 215 4.57 7.45 -9.68
N GLN A 216 3.68 6.86 -10.49
CA GLN A 216 3.18 7.50 -11.72
C GLN A 216 1.94 8.36 -11.50
N VAL A 217 1.09 7.98 -10.55
CA VAL A 217 -0.20 8.63 -10.28
C VAL A 217 -0.27 9.08 -8.83
N GLY A 218 -0.01 8.18 -7.90
CA GLY A 218 -0.10 8.40 -6.47
C GLY A 218 -0.81 7.28 -5.71
N TRP A 219 -0.59 7.25 -4.40
CA TRP A 219 -1.28 6.32 -3.48
C TRP A 219 -2.81 6.53 -3.43
N HIS A 220 -3.29 7.70 -3.88
CA HIS A 220 -4.71 8.04 -3.91
C HIS A 220 -5.50 7.24 -4.96
N LYS A 221 -4.83 6.67 -5.98
CA LYS A 221 -5.45 5.79 -6.97
C LYS A 221 -5.45 4.35 -6.46
N THR A 222 -6.59 3.66 -6.51
CA THR A 222 -6.70 2.23 -6.16
C THR A 222 -6.07 1.31 -7.21
N LEU A 223 -5.74 0.07 -6.85
CA LEU A 223 -5.22 -0.97 -7.74
C LEU A 223 -6.21 -1.33 -8.86
N SER A 224 -7.52 -1.18 -8.59
CA SER A 224 -8.61 -1.52 -9.50
C SER A 224 -8.52 -0.82 -10.86
N ASN A 225 -8.91 -1.55 -11.90
CA ASN A 225 -9.05 -1.12 -13.29
C ASN A 225 -7.75 -0.65 -13.96
N VAL A 226 -6.61 -1.18 -13.53
CA VAL A 226 -5.30 -0.92 -14.14
C VAL A 226 -4.84 -2.17 -14.89
N ALA A 227 -4.31 -1.97 -16.11
CA ALA A 227 -3.83 -3.07 -16.94
C ALA A 227 -2.59 -3.73 -16.33
N VAL A 228 -2.60 -5.07 -16.29
CA VAL A 228 -1.53 -5.91 -15.75
C VAL A 228 -0.68 -6.42 -16.91
N ASN A 229 0.64 -6.18 -16.82
CA ASN A 229 1.60 -6.70 -17.79
C ASN A 229 2.01 -8.14 -17.48
N GLY A 230 2.56 -8.86 -18.46
CA GLY A 230 3.23 -10.16 -18.26
C GLY A 230 2.31 -11.34 -17.99
N VAL A 231 1.02 -11.23 -18.34
CA VAL A 231 0.00 -12.28 -18.13
C VAL A 231 -0.69 -12.66 -19.43
N SER A 232 -0.99 -13.95 -19.59
CA SER A 232 -1.66 -14.53 -20.74
C SER A 232 -3.07 -15.06 -20.42
N GLY A 233 -3.40 -15.28 -19.14
CA GLY A 233 -4.67 -15.86 -18.72
C GLY A 233 -5.03 -15.60 -17.27
N LEU A 234 -6.19 -16.12 -16.86
CA LEU A 234 -6.62 -16.25 -15.47
C LEU A 234 -6.53 -17.73 -15.08
N SER A 235 -6.17 -18.04 -13.85
CA SER A 235 -6.08 -19.42 -13.36
C SER A 235 -7.46 -20.05 -13.13
N ARG A 236 -8.51 -19.22 -13.02
CA ARG A 236 -9.91 -19.63 -12.92
C ARG A 236 -10.77 -18.72 -13.79
N ASP A 237 -11.84 -19.29 -14.32
CA ASP A 237 -12.85 -18.53 -15.04
C ASP A 237 -13.65 -17.67 -14.05
N ILE A 238 -13.78 -16.38 -14.36
CA ILE A 238 -14.57 -15.41 -13.60
C ILE A 238 -15.55 -14.79 -14.56
N TYR A 239 -16.84 -15.07 -14.39
CA TYR A 239 -17.85 -14.36 -15.16
C TYR A 239 -17.90 -12.91 -14.68
N TRP A 240 -17.85 -11.99 -15.63
CA TRP A 240 -17.97 -10.56 -15.41
C TRP A 240 -18.75 -9.92 -16.54
N ASP A 241 -19.65 -9.01 -16.19
CA ASP A 241 -20.39 -8.15 -17.10
C ASP A 241 -20.33 -6.72 -16.57
N LEU A 242 -20.33 -5.74 -17.48
CA LEU A 242 -20.18 -4.33 -17.10
C LEU A 242 -21.43 -3.75 -16.43
N GLN A 243 -22.62 -4.24 -16.81
CA GLN A 243 -23.90 -3.65 -16.38
C GLN A 243 -24.63 -4.54 -15.38
N ASN A 244 -24.42 -5.86 -15.45
CA ASN A 244 -25.08 -6.82 -14.59
C ASN A 244 -24.24 -7.13 -13.34
N PRO A 245 -24.71 -6.76 -12.13
CA PRO A 245 -24.00 -7.09 -10.89
C PRO A 245 -24.10 -8.58 -10.52
N ALA A 246 -25.03 -9.34 -11.11
CA ALA A 246 -25.18 -10.78 -10.86
C ALA A 246 -24.13 -11.60 -11.64
N THR A 247 -22.87 -11.42 -11.25
CA THR A 247 -21.67 -12.04 -11.84
C THR A 247 -20.78 -12.58 -10.72
N ASP A 248 -19.87 -13.51 -11.03
CA ASP A 248 -18.90 -14.02 -10.04
C ASP A 248 -18.07 -12.86 -9.47
N ALA A 249 -17.62 -11.96 -10.35
CA ALA A 249 -16.90 -10.76 -9.96
C ALA A 249 -17.74 -9.82 -9.08
N GLY A 250 -19.04 -9.69 -9.35
CA GLY A 250 -19.95 -8.90 -8.55
C GLY A 250 -20.15 -9.48 -7.15
N LEU A 251 -20.30 -10.80 -7.04
CA LEU A 251 -20.42 -11.51 -5.77
C LEU A 251 -19.14 -11.39 -4.92
N LEU A 252 -17.97 -11.59 -5.53
CA LEU A 252 -16.68 -11.43 -4.85
C LEU A 252 -16.48 -10.01 -4.35
N ASN A 253 -16.74 -9.00 -5.19
CA ASN A 253 -16.60 -7.59 -4.79
C ASN A 253 -17.60 -7.16 -3.71
N ALA A 254 -18.83 -7.72 -3.73
CA ALA A 254 -19.80 -7.48 -2.68
C ALA A 254 -19.37 -8.05 -1.31
N ALA A 255 -18.52 -9.07 -1.32
CA ALA A 255 -17.86 -9.62 -0.13
C ALA A 255 -16.48 -8.98 0.14
N ASP A 256 -16.15 -7.85 -0.49
CA ASP A 256 -14.88 -7.14 -0.38
C ASP A 256 -13.64 -7.98 -0.78
N VAL A 257 -13.81 -8.86 -1.78
CA VAL A 257 -12.71 -9.58 -2.43
C VAL A 257 -12.42 -8.96 -3.79
N THR A 258 -11.16 -8.60 -4.01
CA THR A 258 -10.72 -8.09 -5.32
C THR A 258 -10.50 -9.26 -6.27
N THR A 259 -11.11 -9.19 -7.45
CA THR A 259 -10.96 -10.22 -8.47
C THR A 259 -10.20 -9.74 -9.69
N LEU A 260 -10.12 -10.58 -10.72
CA LEU A 260 -9.43 -10.33 -11.97
C LEU A 260 -10.42 -10.39 -13.13
N ILE A 261 -10.35 -9.44 -14.07
CA ILE A 261 -11.18 -9.43 -15.27
C ILE A 261 -10.33 -9.29 -16.52
N ARG A 262 -10.92 -9.59 -17.68
CA ARG A 262 -10.33 -9.35 -18.99
C ARG A 262 -11.20 -8.39 -19.80
N ARG A 263 -10.79 -7.12 -19.86
CA ARG A 263 -11.36 -6.09 -20.72
C ARG A 263 -10.27 -5.09 -21.09
N ASP A 264 -9.99 -4.97 -22.38
CA ASP A 264 -8.88 -4.16 -22.89
C ASP A 264 -7.56 -4.50 -22.17
N GLY A 265 -7.29 -5.80 -22.06
CA GLY A 265 -6.22 -6.38 -21.23
C GLY A 265 -6.75 -7.02 -19.93
N PHE A 266 -5.83 -7.62 -19.18
CA PHE A 266 -6.11 -8.17 -17.85
C PHE A 266 -6.02 -7.07 -16.79
N ARG A 267 -6.94 -7.07 -15.82
CA ARG A 267 -7.04 -6.01 -14.81
C ARG A 267 -7.45 -6.58 -13.46
N PHE A 268 -6.93 -5.97 -12.38
CA PHE A 268 -7.56 -6.11 -11.07
C PHE A 268 -8.92 -5.41 -11.08
N TRP A 269 -9.90 -6.02 -10.41
CA TRP A 269 -11.27 -5.55 -10.35
C TRP A 269 -11.81 -5.67 -8.94
N GLY A 270 -11.68 -4.57 -8.21
CA GLY A 270 -12.01 -4.45 -6.81
C GLY A 270 -11.12 -3.42 -6.15
N SER A 271 -11.70 -2.59 -5.29
CA SER A 271 -11.00 -1.51 -4.60
C SER A 271 -11.12 -1.57 -3.08
N ARG A 272 -11.82 -2.59 -2.57
CA ARG A 272 -12.17 -2.69 -1.17
C ARG A 272 -11.12 -3.45 -0.36
N THR A 273 -11.04 -3.11 0.91
CA THR A 273 -10.17 -3.73 1.91
C THR A 273 -10.95 -4.74 2.75
N CYS A 274 -10.25 -5.44 3.65
CA CYS A 274 -10.88 -6.31 4.62
C CYS A 274 -11.39 -5.58 5.88
N SER A 275 -11.60 -4.25 5.81
CA SER A 275 -11.99 -3.41 6.96
C SER A 275 -13.34 -3.82 7.56
N ASP A 276 -13.43 -3.77 8.89
CA ASP A 276 -14.69 -3.82 9.65
C ASP A 276 -15.33 -2.43 9.83
N ASP A 277 -14.56 -1.35 9.62
CA ASP A 277 -15.02 0.03 9.61
C ASP A 277 -15.31 0.51 8.17
N PRO A 278 -16.56 0.90 7.84
CA PRO A 278 -16.91 1.46 6.54
C PRO A 278 -16.12 2.73 6.14
N LEU A 279 -15.59 3.48 7.11
CA LEU A 279 -14.74 4.64 6.83
C LEU A 279 -13.41 4.27 6.18
N PHE A 280 -13.00 3.01 6.23
CA PHE A 280 -11.77 2.51 5.60
C PHE A 280 -12.04 1.40 4.59
N ALA A 281 -13.25 1.38 4.01
CA ALA A 281 -13.66 0.39 3.02
C ALA A 281 -12.74 0.35 1.80
N PHE A 282 -12.13 1.46 1.38
CA PHE A 282 -11.29 1.52 0.18
C PHE A 282 -9.80 1.48 0.49
N GLU A 283 -9.04 0.79 -0.38
CA GLU A 283 -7.57 0.67 -0.31
C GLU A 283 -6.89 2.03 -0.13
N ASN A 284 -7.27 2.99 -0.98
CA ASN A 284 -6.65 4.31 -0.98
C ASN A 284 -6.97 5.12 0.29
N TYR A 285 -8.06 4.82 0.99
CA TYR A 285 -8.40 5.48 2.26
C TYR A 285 -7.45 5.01 3.35
N THR A 286 -7.23 3.69 3.45
CA THR A 286 -6.23 3.15 4.38
C THR A 286 -4.84 3.69 4.08
N ARG A 287 -4.41 3.61 2.82
CA ARG A 287 -3.09 4.12 2.40
C ARG A 287 -2.94 5.62 2.69
N THR A 288 -3.96 6.43 2.42
CA THR A 288 -3.93 7.87 2.70
C THR A 288 -3.70 8.14 4.18
N ALA A 289 -4.44 7.48 5.07
CA ALA A 289 -4.27 7.64 6.51
C ALA A 289 -2.84 7.29 6.97
N GLN A 290 -2.29 6.19 6.47
CA GLN A 290 -0.94 5.72 6.81
C GLN A 290 0.12 6.71 6.33
N VAL A 291 0.03 7.16 5.07
CA VAL A 291 0.97 8.11 4.48
C VAL A 291 0.93 9.45 5.21
N LEU A 292 -0.25 9.96 5.55
CA LEU A 292 -0.39 11.21 6.30
C LEU A 292 0.18 11.10 7.70
N ALA A 293 -0.14 10.04 8.43
CA ALA A 293 0.32 9.86 9.80
C ALA A 293 1.86 9.90 9.90
N ASP A 294 2.55 9.19 9.00
CA ASP A 294 4.02 9.18 9.00
C ASP A 294 4.62 10.47 8.39
N THR A 295 4.02 11.03 7.34
CA THR A 295 4.46 12.31 6.74
C THR A 295 4.42 13.46 7.76
N MET A 296 3.34 13.56 8.54
CA MET A 296 3.23 14.59 9.56
C MET A 296 4.19 14.32 10.73
N ALA A 297 4.28 13.07 11.21
CA ALA A 297 5.16 12.73 12.32
C ALA A 297 6.65 12.96 11.98
N GLU A 298 7.13 12.44 10.85
CA GLU A 298 8.52 12.64 10.40
C GLU A 298 8.82 14.12 10.14
N GLY A 299 7.85 14.85 9.58
CA GLY A 299 7.94 16.29 9.35
C GLY A 299 8.15 17.13 10.61
N GLN A 300 7.75 16.63 11.79
CA GLN A 300 7.89 17.33 13.07
C GLN A 300 9.07 16.87 13.93
N PHE A 301 9.92 15.97 13.44
CA PHE A 301 11.08 15.49 14.22
C PHE A 301 12.01 16.63 14.69
N TRP A 302 12.13 17.71 13.89
CA TRP A 302 12.92 18.88 14.24
C TRP A 302 12.42 19.63 15.49
N ALA A 303 11.14 19.50 15.82
CA ALA A 303 10.50 20.20 16.93
C ALA A 303 10.63 19.43 18.26
N VAL A 304 11.00 18.16 18.20
CA VAL A 304 11.21 17.31 19.39
C VAL A 304 12.29 17.93 20.28
N ASP A 305 12.02 17.96 21.59
CA ASP A 305 12.88 18.51 22.65
C ASP A 305 13.22 20.01 22.54
N LYS A 306 12.56 20.76 21.65
CA LYS A 306 12.67 22.22 21.65
C LYS A 306 11.87 22.83 22.80
N PRO A 307 12.30 24.00 23.34
CA PRO A 307 11.52 24.72 24.34
C PRO A 307 10.12 25.03 23.80
N MET A 308 9.09 24.60 24.52
CA MET A 308 7.70 24.83 24.12
C MET A 308 7.31 26.29 24.38
N HIS A 309 6.94 26.99 23.32
CA HIS A 309 6.46 28.37 23.35
C HIS A 309 5.44 28.58 22.22
N PRO A 310 4.51 29.56 22.31
CA PRO A 310 3.40 29.68 21.37
C PRO A 310 3.80 29.79 19.89
N SER A 311 4.92 30.43 19.56
CA SER A 311 5.39 30.48 18.16
C SER A 311 5.82 29.13 17.63
N LEU A 312 6.44 28.26 18.44
CA LEU A 312 6.76 26.89 18.00
C LEU A 312 5.50 26.13 17.59
N VAL A 313 4.43 26.24 18.39
CA VAL A 313 3.15 25.58 18.12
C VAL A 313 2.54 26.11 16.82
N ARG A 314 2.53 27.44 16.65
CA ARG A 314 2.05 28.08 15.42
C ARG A 314 2.86 27.65 14.20
N ASP A 315 4.19 27.59 14.28
CA ASP A 315 5.05 27.17 13.18
C ASP A 315 4.77 25.73 12.76
N ILE A 316 4.49 24.83 13.72
CA ILE A 316 4.09 23.44 13.44
C ILE A 316 2.75 23.41 12.70
N VAL A 317 1.73 24.10 13.21
CA VAL A 317 0.39 24.16 12.62
C VAL A 317 0.44 24.73 11.20
N GLU A 318 1.17 25.83 11.00
CA GLU A 318 1.34 26.46 9.69
C GLU A 318 2.09 25.55 8.71
N GLY A 319 3.10 24.80 9.18
CA GLY A 319 3.83 23.81 8.40
C GLY A 319 2.95 22.65 7.94
N ILE A 320 2.15 22.08 8.84
CA ILE A 320 1.19 21.01 8.52
C ILE A 320 0.13 21.51 7.52
N ASN A 321 -0.45 22.69 7.75
CA ASN A 321 -1.42 23.28 6.84
C ASN A 321 -0.84 23.62 5.48
N ALA A 322 0.43 24.05 5.41
CA ALA A 322 1.12 24.23 4.14
C ALA A 322 1.23 22.91 3.37
N LYS A 323 1.51 21.80 4.06
CA LYS A 323 1.55 20.47 3.44
C LYS A 323 0.17 20.01 2.98
N PHE A 324 -0.89 20.23 3.76
CA PHE A 324 -2.25 19.90 3.30
C PHE A 324 -2.64 20.68 2.05
N ARG A 325 -2.36 21.98 2.00
CA ARG A 325 -2.61 22.79 0.79
C ARG A 325 -1.85 22.26 -0.43
N GLU A 326 -0.61 21.79 -0.25
CA GLU A 326 0.16 21.13 -1.31
C GLU A 326 -0.53 19.85 -1.79
N LEU A 327 -0.91 18.96 -0.88
CA LEU A 327 -1.55 17.68 -1.20
C LEU A 327 -2.91 17.85 -1.88
N VAL A 328 -3.71 18.82 -1.44
CA VAL A 328 -4.99 19.18 -2.07
C VAL A 328 -4.78 19.73 -3.48
N ARG A 329 -3.82 20.64 -3.65
CA ARG A 329 -3.50 21.20 -4.97
C ARG A 329 -3.04 20.13 -5.97
N LEU A 330 -2.34 19.12 -5.49
CA LEU A 330 -1.89 17.98 -6.29
C LEU A 330 -2.97 16.89 -6.46
N GLY A 331 -4.13 17.03 -5.83
CA GLY A 331 -5.24 16.08 -5.95
C GLY A 331 -5.08 14.79 -5.13
N TYR A 332 -4.13 14.73 -4.19
CA TYR A 332 -3.99 13.58 -3.28
C TYR A 332 -5.07 13.57 -2.19
N LEU A 333 -5.65 14.73 -1.89
CA LEU A 333 -6.70 14.93 -0.90
C LEU A 333 -7.77 15.88 -1.46
N ILE A 334 -8.99 15.77 -0.92
CA ILE A 334 -10.04 16.77 -1.16
C ILE A 334 -9.87 17.98 -0.22
N GLY A 335 -9.46 17.72 1.03
CA GLY A 335 -9.27 18.73 2.05
C GLY A 335 -8.51 18.19 3.27
N GLY A 336 -8.07 19.10 4.12
CA GLY A 336 -7.46 18.79 5.43
C GLY A 336 -6.95 20.07 6.09
N GLU A 337 -7.16 20.16 7.39
CA GLU A 337 -6.75 21.30 8.22
C GLU A 337 -6.18 20.79 9.55
N CYS A 338 -5.18 21.49 10.06
CA CYS A 338 -4.61 21.29 11.39
C CYS A 338 -4.85 22.53 12.23
N TRP A 339 -5.21 22.33 13.49
CA TRP A 339 -5.46 23.42 14.44
C TRP A 339 -4.98 23.05 15.85
N TYR A 340 -4.89 24.08 16.69
CA TYR A 340 -4.61 23.93 18.12
C TYR A 340 -5.93 23.99 18.87
N ASP A 341 -6.26 22.93 19.60
CA ASP A 341 -7.41 22.91 20.51
C ASP A 341 -6.98 23.30 21.93
N GLU A 342 -7.52 24.40 22.44
CA GLU A 342 -7.26 24.87 23.81
C GLU A 342 -7.79 23.88 24.86
N ALA A 343 -8.87 23.16 24.56
CA ALA A 343 -9.48 22.22 25.51
C ALA A 343 -8.61 20.97 25.72
N ALA A 344 -7.90 20.52 24.67
CA ALA A 344 -6.96 19.41 24.74
C ALA A 344 -5.64 19.79 25.43
N ASN A 345 -5.29 21.08 25.49
CA ASN A 345 -4.00 21.59 25.94
C ASN A 345 -4.12 22.45 27.20
N ASP A 346 -4.64 21.86 28.27
CA ASP A 346 -4.71 22.54 29.56
C ASP A 346 -3.33 22.80 30.20
N LYS A 347 -3.34 23.57 31.29
CA LYS A 347 -2.11 23.95 32.01
C LYS A 347 -1.30 22.74 32.47
N ASP A 348 -1.95 21.69 32.94
CA ASP A 348 -1.26 20.52 33.51
C ASP A 348 -0.64 19.64 32.42
N THR A 349 -1.32 19.54 31.27
CA THR A 349 -0.82 18.90 30.05
C THR A 349 0.44 19.61 29.53
N LEU A 350 0.38 20.93 29.37
CA LEU A 350 1.52 21.71 28.90
C LEU A 350 2.67 21.68 29.91
N LYS A 351 2.37 21.73 31.21
CA LYS A 351 3.38 21.59 32.28
C LYS A 351 4.06 20.22 32.27
N ALA A 352 3.35 19.17 31.85
CA ALA A 352 3.92 17.84 31.65
C ALA A 352 4.75 17.70 30.36
N GLY A 353 4.93 18.79 29.59
CA GLY A 353 5.69 18.79 28.34
C GLY A 353 4.94 18.14 27.17
N LYS A 354 3.60 18.02 27.28
CA LYS A 354 2.75 17.44 26.24
C LYS A 354 2.07 18.55 25.43
N LEU A 355 1.93 18.31 24.14
CA LEU A 355 1.23 19.17 23.19
C LEU A 355 0.36 18.28 22.30
N TYR A 356 -0.92 18.61 22.19
CA TYR A 356 -1.85 17.97 21.27
C TYR A 356 -2.20 18.94 20.15
N LEU A 357 -2.14 18.45 18.92
CA LEU A 357 -2.58 19.15 17.72
C LEU A 357 -3.54 18.23 17.00
N ASP A 358 -4.70 18.76 16.67
CA ASP A 358 -5.71 18.04 15.93
C ASP A 358 -5.56 18.36 14.44
N TYR A 359 -5.86 17.37 13.61
CA TYR A 359 -6.01 17.57 12.18
C TYR A 359 -7.05 16.64 11.60
N ASP A 360 -7.75 17.13 10.60
CA ASP A 360 -8.65 16.34 9.77
C ASP A 360 -8.11 16.18 8.35
N TYR A 361 -8.71 15.27 7.60
CA TYR A 361 -8.44 15.09 6.18
C TYR A 361 -9.60 14.38 5.50
N THR A 362 -9.77 14.63 4.21
CA THR A 362 -10.72 13.92 3.35
C THR A 362 -9.96 13.22 2.22
N PRO A 363 -9.87 11.88 2.21
CA PRO A 363 -9.27 11.14 1.11
C PRO A 363 -10.12 11.25 -0.16
N VAL A 364 -9.51 11.00 -1.32
CA VAL A 364 -10.22 11.05 -2.62
C VAL A 364 -11.06 9.78 -2.81
N PRO A 365 -12.41 9.85 -2.94
CA PRO A 365 -13.23 8.67 -3.20
C PRO A 365 -12.93 8.05 -4.57
N PRO A 366 -12.71 6.72 -4.67
CA PRO A 366 -12.75 6.05 -5.96
C PRO A 366 -14.19 6.03 -6.50
N LEU A 367 -14.36 6.23 -7.80
CA LEU A 367 -15.65 6.07 -8.46
C LEU A 367 -15.95 4.57 -8.68
N GLU A 368 -16.37 3.89 -7.62
CA GLU A 368 -16.64 2.43 -7.64
C GLU A 368 -17.90 2.08 -8.48
N ASN A 369 -18.93 2.92 -8.44
CA ASN A 369 -20.20 2.66 -9.14
C ASN A 369 -20.76 3.94 -9.79
N LEU A 370 -20.89 3.94 -11.12
CA LEU A 370 -21.44 5.05 -11.90
C LEU A 370 -22.83 4.70 -12.43
N GLY A 371 -23.87 5.36 -11.92
CA GLY A 371 -25.25 5.21 -12.39
C GLY A 371 -25.62 6.20 -13.50
N LEU A 372 -25.85 5.70 -14.72
CA LEU A 372 -26.42 6.50 -15.82
C LEU A 372 -27.94 6.36 -15.86
N ARG A 373 -28.65 7.49 -15.72
CA ARG A 373 -30.13 7.52 -15.73
C ARG A 373 -30.66 7.91 -17.10
N GLN A 374 -30.86 6.90 -17.96
CA GLN A 374 -31.43 7.10 -19.29
C GLN A 374 -32.94 7.41 -19.21
N ARG A 375 -33.42 8.33 -20.05
CA ARG A 375 -34.84 8.68 -20.17
C ARG A 375 -35.20 8.82 -21.65
N ILE A 376 -36.30 8.21 -22.06
CA ILE A 376 -36.94 8.52 -23.34
C ILE A 376 -37.74 9.82 -23.14
N THR A 377 -37.65 10.76 -24.09
CA THR A 377 -38.37 12.03 -24.02
C THR A 377 -38.85 12.49 -25.39
N ASP A 378 -40.12 12.91 -25.44
CA ASP A 378 -40.73 13.46 -26.65
C ASP A 378 -40.52 14.98 -26.77
N ARG A 379 -39.82 15.61 -25.82
CA ARG A 379 -39.54 17.06 -25.81
C ARG A 379 -38.89 17.54 -27.11
N TYR A 380 -38.10 16.69 -27.75
CA TYR A 380 -37.42 17.02 -28.99
C TYR A 380 -38.28 16.83 -30.25
N LEU A 381 -39.47 16.24 -30.10
CA LEU A 381 -40.44 16.03 -31.19
C LEU A 381 -41.44 17.19 -31.31
N VAL A 382 -41.52 18.08 -30.32
CA VAL A 382 -42.47 19.21 -30.31
C VAL A 382 -42.22 20.17 -31.48
N ASP A 383 -40.94 20.42 -31.81
CA ASP A 383 -40.54 21.26 -32.94
C ASP A 383 -40.26 20.44 -34.20
N PHE A 384 -40.68 19.18 -34.26
CA PHE A 384 -40.37 18.31 -35.40
C PHE A 384 -40.98 18.85 -36.69
N ALA A 385 -42.27 19.25 -36.64
CA ALA A 385 -42.96 19.83 -37.80
C ALA A 385 -42.38 21.19 -38.24
N SER A 386 -41.91 22.01 -37.29
CA SER A 386 -41.27 23.30 -37.62
C SER A 386 -39.88 23.12 -38.22
N ARG A 387 -39.13 22.06 -37.86
CA ARG A 387 -37.84 21.72 -38.46
C ARG A 387 -37.94 21.07 -39.84
N VAL A 388 -39.04 20.37 -40.14
CA VAL A 388 -39.28 19.79 -41.48
C VAL A 388 -39.60 20.87 -42.51
N ASN A 389 -40.23 21.97 -42.09
CA ASN A 389 -40.68 23.05 -42.96
C ASN A 389 -39.70 24.24 -43.06
N ALA A 390 -38.52 24.15 -42.43
CA ALA A 390 -37.44 25.15 -42.50
C ALA A 390 -36.35 24.66 -43.46
#